data_AF-A0A2Z5G6X4-F1
#
_entry.id   AF-A0A2Z5G6X4-F1
#
_cell.length_a   1.000
_cell.length_b   1.000
_cell.length_c   1.000
_cell.angle_alpha   90.00
_cell.angle_beta   90.00
_cell.angle_gamma   90.00
#
_symmetry.space_group_name_H-M   'P 1'
#
loop_
_entity.id
_entity.type
_entity.pdbx_description
1 polymer ?
#
loop_
_entity_poly.entity_id
_entity_poly.type
_entity_poly.pdbx_seq_one_letter_code
_entity_poly.pdbx_strand_id
1 'polypeptide(L)' 'MPALAAVRWDPHLKAFYEALLARHKRKLQALIAVARKLLHAIYGIFGSQTPYDGSKLFPHLLTI' A
#
# COMPACT_ATOMS: atom_id res chain seq x y z
N MET A 1 11.86 8.20 -4.13
CA MET A 1 10.38 8.20 -4.15
C MET A 1 9.84 7.28 -3.05
N PRO A 2 8.92 7.76 -2.19
CA PRO A 2 8.42 7.01 -1.03
C PRO A 2 7.61 5.75 -1.42
N ALA A 3 6.85 5.79 -2.52
CA ALA A 3 6.10 4.63 -2.99
C ALA A 3 7.00 3.44 -3.37
N LEU A 4 8.16 3.70 -4.01
CA LEU A 4 9.11 2.65 -4.36
C LEU A 4 9.79 2.04 -3.13
N ALA A 5 10.08 2.87 -2.12
CA ALA A 5 10.61 2.38 -0.85
C ALA A 5 9.58 1.49 -0.14
N ALA A 6 8.32 1.91 -0.13
CA ALA A 6 7.26 1.16 0.51
C ALA A 6 7.00 -0.21 -0.15
N VAL A 7 7.00 -0.28 -1.49
CA VAL A 7 6.91 -1.57 -2.22
C VAL A 7 8.11 -2.48 -1.93
N ARG A 8 9.27 -1.94 -1.56
CA ARG A 8 10.46 -2.74 -1.26
C ARG A 8 10.48 -3.28 0.17
N TRP A 9 10.05 -2.46 1.13
CA TRP A 9 10.18 -2.76 2.56
C TRP A 9 8.91 -3.37 3.18
N ASP A 10 7.73 -3.09 2.62
CA ASP A 10 6.46 -3.57 3.14
C ASP A 10 5.88 -4.70 2.26
N PRO A 11 5.76 -5.93 2.78
CA PRO A 11 5.22 -7.07 2.04
C PRO A 11 3.76 -6.88 1.58
N HIS A 12 2.92 -6.18 2.35
CA HIS A 12 1.52 -5.94 2.02
C HIS A 12 1.39 -4.95 0.86
N LEU A 13 2.19 -3.87 0.88
CA LEU A 13 2.22 -2.90 -0.22
C LEU A 13 2.80 -3.50 -1.49
N LYS A 14 3.77 -4.41 -1.37
CA LYS A 14 4.28 -5.19 -2.49
C LYS A 14 3.20 -6.07 -3.12
N ALA A 15 2.47 -6.84 -2.31
CA ALA A 15 1.37 -7.68 -2.78
C ALA A 15 0.26 -6.85 -3.46
N PHE A 16 -0.05 -5.67 -2.93
CA PHE A 16 -1.01 -4.75 -3.56
C PHE A 16 -0.52 -4.27 -4.93
N TYR A 17 0.75 -3.89 -5.03
CA TYR A 17 1.37 -3.47 -6.28
C TYR A 17 1.35 -4.60 -7.33
N GLU A 18 1.72 -5.82 -6.94
CA GLU A 18 1.71 -7.00 -7.81
C GLU A 18 0.29 -7.38 -8.26
N ALA A 19 -0.71 -7.31 -7.37
CA ALA A 19 -2.10 -7.54 -7.72
C ALA A 19 -2.62 -6.53 -8.76
N LEU A 20 -2.18 -5.27 -8.70
CA LEU A 20 -2.51 -4.26 -9.71
C LEU A 20 -1.82 -4.52 -11.05
N LEU A 21 -0.59 -5.02 -11.03
CA LEU A 21 0.11 -5.43 -12.24
C LEU A 21 -0.55 -6.65 -12.89
N ALA A 22 -0.98 -7.64 -12.11
CA ALA A 22 -1.73 -8.81 -12.59
C ALA A 22 -3.05 -8.39 -13.26
N ARG A 23 -3.67 -7.31 -12.78
CA ARG A 23 -4.87 -6.67 -13.39
C ARG A 23 -4.55 -5.80 -14.61
N HIS A 24 -3.36 -5.93 -15.20
CA HIS A 24 -2.93 -5.22 -16.41
C HIS A 24 -2.93 -3.69 -16.28
N LYS A 25 -2.77 -3.15 -15.06
CA LYS A 25 -2.61 -1.71 -14.86
C LYS A 25 -1.20 -1.27 -15.23
N ARG A 26 -1.08 -0.02 -15.72
CA ARG A 26 0.23 0.58 -16.01
C ARG A 26 1.04 0.69 -14.72
N LYS A 27 2.35 0.44 -14.78
CA LYS A 27 3.26 0.50 -13.60
C LYS A 27 3.13 1.81 -12.81
N LEU A 28 3.03 2.95 -13.52
CA LEU A 28 2.84 4.26 -12.89
C LEU A 28 1.51 4.37 -12.12
N GLN A 29 0.43 3.79 -12.66
CA GLN A 29 -0.87 3.78 -11.97
C GLN A 29 -0.80 2.93 -10.70
N ALA A 30 -0.12 1.79 -10.75
CA ALA A 30 0.08 0.96 -9.57
C ALA A 30 0.93 1.67 -8.49
N LEU A 31 1.96 2.42 -8.88
CA LEU A 31 2.75 3.23 -7.95
C LEU A 31 1.95 4.38 -7.31
N ILE A 32 1.10 5.06 -8.09
CA ILE A 32 0.23 6.12 -7.55
C ILE A 32 -0.83 5.53 -6.61
N ALA A 33 -1.37 4.35 -6.90
CA ALA A 33 -2.29 3.66 -6.00
C ALA A 33 -1.63 3.30 -4.66
N VAL A 34 -0.37 2.84 -4.68
CA VAL A 34 0.43 2.63 -3.47
C VAL A 34 0.62 3.94 -2.70
N ALA A 35 0.99 5.03 -3.38
CA ALA A 35 1.15 6.34 -2.76
C ALA A 35 -0.14 6.85 -2.09
N ARG A 36 -1.29 6.66 -2.74
CA ARG A 36 -2.61 7.01 -2.20
C ARG A 36 -2.89 6.26 -0.88
N LYS A 37 -2.57 4.96 -0.83
CA LYS A 37 -2.73 4.13 0.38
C LYS A 37 -1.81 4.58 1.52
N LEU A 38 -0.57 4.93 1.21
CA LEU A 38 0.37 5.49 2.19
C LEU A 38 -0.12 6.80 2.79
N LEU A 39 -0.67 7.71 1.98
CA LEU A 39 -1.21 8.97 2.49
C LEU A 39 -2.40 8.74 3.43
N HIS A 40 -3.27 7.78 3.11
CA HIS A 40 -4.36 7.41 4.02
C HIS A 40 -3.86 6.79 5.33
N ALA A 41 -2.81 5.97 5.27
CA ALA A 41 -2.18 5.43 6.47
C ALA A 41 -1.66 6.54 7.37
N ILE A 42 -0.90 7.48 6.79
CA ILE A 42 -0.32 8.61 7.50
C ILE A 42 -1.42 9.45 8.15
N TYR A 43 -2.46 9.80 7.39
CA TYR A 43 -3.60 10.54 7.92
C TYR A 43 -4.31 9.81 9.07
N GLY A 44 -4.52 8.50 8.95
CA GLY A 44 -5.13 7.68 10.00
C GLY A 44 -4.28 7.60 11.28
N ILE A 45 -2.95 7.54 11.13
CA ILE A 45 -1.99 7.56 12.25
C ILE A 45 -2.05 8.91 12.97
N PHE A 46 -2.07 10.02 12.22
CA PHE A 46 -2.16 11.35 12.82
C PHE A 46 -3.47 11.55 13.60
N GLY A 47 -4.59 11.01 13.11
CA GLY A 47 -5.89 11.11 13.79
C GLY A 47 -6.04 10.18 14.99
N SER A 48 -5.48 8.97 14.93
CA SER A 48 -5.71 7.92 15.95
C SER A 48 -4.54 7.76 16.93
N GLN A 49 -3.39 8.37 16.66
CA GLN A 49 -2.12 8.19 17.38
C GLN A 49 -1.70 6.72 17.54
N THR A 50 -2.20 5.85 16.67
CA THR A 50 -1.87 4.43 16.68
C THR A 50 -0.64 4.14 15.82
N PRO A 51 0.19 3.16 16.18
CA PRO A 51 1.29 2.74 15.32
C PRO A 51 0.79 2.25 13.95
N TYR A 52 1.64 2.40 12.94
CA TYR A 52 1.38 1.89 11.59
C TYR A 52 1.17 0.37 11.62
N ASP A 53 0.10 -0.09 10.98
CA ASP A 53 -0.21 -1.50 10.82
C ASP A 53 -0.67 -1.77 9.37
N GLY A 54 0.18 -2.46 8.61
CA GLY A 54 -0.08 -2.83 7.22
C GLY A 54 -1.31 -3.72 7.03
N SER A 55 -1.68 -4.50 8.06
CA SER A 55 -2.83 -5.41 8.04
C SER A 55 -4.15 -4.63 8.00
N LYS A 56 -4.22 -3.48 8.68
CA LYS A 56 -5.39 -2.60 8.69
C LYS A 56 -5.62 -1.90 7.34
N LEU A 57 -4.55 -1.67 6.57
CA LEU A 57 -4.64 -1.01 5.26
C LEU A 57 -5.15 -1.92 4.15
N PHE A 58 -4.93 -3.23 4.29
CA PHE A 58 -5.22 -4.24 3.26
C PHE A 58 -5.89 -5.49 3.86
N PRO A 59 -7.12 -5.39 4.39
CA PRO A 59 -7.82 -6.53 4.99
C PRO A 59 -8.13 -7.66 4.00
N HIS A 60 -8.20 -7.37 2.69
CA HIS A 60 -8.58 -8.33 1.65
C HIS A 60 -7.41 -8.86 0.81
N LEU A 61 -6.16 -8.48 1.12
CA LEU A 61 -4.98 -9.02 0.42
C LEU A 61 -4.36 -10.22 1.15
N LEU A 62 -4.93 -10.62 2.29
CA LEU A 62 -4.52 -11.80 3.07
C LEU A 62 -5.13 -13.11 2.55
N THR A 63 -5.99 -13.06 1.54
CA THR A 63 -6.56 -14.28 0.94
C THR A 63 -5.60 -14.80 -0.13
N ILE A 64 -4.62 -15.59 0.31
CA ILE A 64 -4.08 -16.69 -0.51
C ILE A 64 -5.10 -17.82 -0.47
#